data_AF-A0A2K9FIS3-F1
#
_entry.id   AF-A0A2K9FIS3-F1
#
_cell.length_a   1.000
_cell.length_b   1.000
_cell.length_c   1.000
_cell.angle_alpha   90.00
_cell.angle_beta   90.00
_cell.angle_gamma   90.00
#
_symmetry.space_group_name_H-M   'P 1'
#
loop_
_entity.id
_entity.type
_entity.pdbx_description
1 polymer ?
#
loop_
_entity_poly.entity_id
_entity_poly.type
_entity_poly.pdbx_seq_one_letter_code
_entity_poly.pdbx_strand_id
1 'polypeptide(L)'
;MVVWQWRRHRRCVGLARAQLRKALAAWGLGELEFAAVAVLSELVANAVVHARVSPGREIRTRFLVVEDGVRIEVHDASDQLPVPRVPDESGGYGLALVAELAERWGVEERSGVGKCVWATVTCSGLNAR
;
A
#
# COMPACT_ATOMS: atom_id res chain seq x y z
N MET A 1 5.59 5.63 -13.94
CA MET A 1 5.20 5.67 -12.50
C MET A 1 4.07 6.66 -12.31
N VAL A 2 3.23 6.48 -11.29
CA VAL A 2 2.17 7.42 -10.91
C VAL A 2 2.31 7.76 -9.43
N VAL A 3 2.14 9.04 -9.07
CA VAL A 3 2.31 9.53 -7.69
C VAL A 3 1.10 10.39 -7.32
N TRP A 4 0.53 10.15 -6.13
CA TRP A 4 -0.58 10.92 -5.59
C TRP A 4 -0.31 11.32 -4.15
N GLN A 5 -0.88 12.46 -3.75
CA GLN A 5 -0.87 12.95 -2.38
C GLN A 5 -2.30 13.05 -1.87
N TRP A 6 -2.50 12.60 -0.63
CA TRP A 6 -3.81 12.47 -0.02
C TRP A 6 -3.83 13.16 1.33
N ARG A 7 -4.91 13.90 1.59
CA ARG A 7 -5.23 14.27 2.97
C ARG A 7 -5.42 13.00 3.79
N ARG A 8 -4.84 12.98 4.99
CA ARG A 8 -4.96 11.86 5.92
C ARG A 8 -6.40 11.74 6.44
N HIS A 9 -7.23 11.04 5.70
CA HIS A 9 -8.64 10.84 5.98
C HIS A 9 -9.08 9.50 5.41
N ARG A 10 -9.94 8.73 6.10
CA ARG A 10 -10.36 7.38 5.67
C ARG A 10 -10.91 7.33 4.22
N ARG A 11 -11.51 8.42 3.75
CA ARG A 11 -11.98 8.56 2.35
C ARG A 11 -10.85 8.44 1.30
N CYS A 12 -9.60 8.73 1.65
CA CYS A 12 -8.48 8.61 0.72
C CYS A 12 -8.24 7.16 0.27
N VAL A 13 -8.62 6.16 1.09
CA VAL A 13 -8.46 4.74 0.73
C VAL A 13 -9.24 4.44 -0.56
N GLY A 14 -10.49 4.87 -0.65
CA GLY A 14 -11.32 4.67 -1.85
C GLY A 14 -10.76 5.38 -3.09
N LEU A 15 -10.25 6.60 -2.91
CA LEU A 15 -9.64 7.38 -4.00
C LEU A 15 -8.32 6.75 -4.48
N ALA A 16 -7.48 6.30 -3.56
CA ALA A 16 -6.23 5.60 -3.86
C ALA A 16 -6.51 4.31 -4.64
N ARG A 17 -7.50 3.52 -4.22
CA ARG A 17 -7.94 2.33 -4.99
C ARG A 17 -8.36 2.69 -6.41
N ALA A 18 -9.19 3.72 -6.57
CA ALA A 18 -9.65 4.13 -7.90
C ALA A 18 -8.50 4.56 -8.81
N GLN A 19 -7.47 5.22 -8.26
CA GLN A 19 -6.27 5.59 -9.02
C GLN A 19 -5.42 4.38 -9.38
N LEU A 20 -5.24 3.42 -8.47
CA LEU A 20 -4.49 2.21 -8.76
C LEU A 20 -5.16 1.39 -9.87
N ARG A 21 -6.50 1.22 -9.82
CA ARG A 21 -7.25 0.53 -10.88
C ARG A 21 -7.02 1.17 -12.26
N LYS A 22 -7.12 2.50 -12.33
CA LYS A 22 -6.85 3.23 -13.57
C LYS A 22 -5.42 3.02 -14.07
N ALA A 23 -4.44 3.04 -13.17
CA ALA A 23 -3.05 2.82 -13.51
C ALA A 23 -2.82 1.39 -14.03
N LEU A 24 -3.34 0.37 -13.34
CA LEU A 24 -3.23 -1.03 -13.76
C LEU A 24 -3.87 -1.28 -15.12
N ALA A 25 -5.07 -0.76 -15.34
CA ALA A 25 -5.74 -0.85 -16.65
C ALA A 25 -4.92 -0.19 -17.75
N ALA A 26 -4.36 1.00 -17.50
CA ALA A 26 -3.51 1.71 -18.45
C ALA A 26 -2.17 1.00 -18.73
N TRP A 27 -1.70 0.16 -17.80
CA TRP A 27 -0.47 -0.63 -17.94
C TRP A 27 -0.70 -2.06 -18.44
N GLY A 28 -1.95 -2.45 -18.70
CA GLY A 28 -2.28 -3.82 -19.09
C GLY A 28 -2.17 -4.86 -17.96
N LEU A 29 -2.08 -4.42 -16.71
CA LEU A 29 -1.92 -5.28 -15.51
C LEU A 29 -3.26 -5.54 -14.80
N GLY A 30 -4.35 -5.65 -15.55
CA GLY A 30 -5.71 -5.77 -15.00
C GLY A 30 -5.93 -7.03 -14.16
N GLU A 31 -5.22 -8.12 -14.47
CA GLU A 31 -5.27 -9.37 -13.72
C GLU A 31 -4.76 -9.24 -12.28
N LEU A 32 -3.88 -8.27 -12.02
CA LEU A 32 -3.36 -7.99 -10.69
C LEU A 32 -4.30 -7.12 -9.85
N GLU A 33 -5.39 -6.62 -10.42
CA GLU A 33 -6.23 -5.59 -9.78
C GLU A 33 -6.69 -6.01 -8.40
N PHE A 34 -7.23 -7.22 -8.25
CA PHE A 34 -7.76 -7.70 -6.98
C PHE A 34 -6.71 -7.64 -5.87
N ALA A 35 -5.56 -8.28 -6.10
CA ALA A 35 -4.49 -8.36 -5.12
C ALA A 35 -3.85 -7.00 -4.84
N ALA A 36 -3.53 -6.24 -5.90
CA ALA A 36 -2.91 -4.92 -5.79
C ALA A 36 -3.80 -3.92 -5.03
N VAL A 37 -5.11 -3.94 -5.28
CA VAL A 37 -6.08 -3.06 -4.61
C VAL A 37 -6.28 -3.43 -3.14
N ALA A 38 -6.28 -4.73 -2.82
CA ALA A 38 -6.34 -5.21 -1.44
C ALA A 38 -5.09 -4.78 -0.67
N VAL A 39 -3.90 -5.04 -1.20
CA VAL A 39 -2.61 -4.61 -0.63
C VAL A 39 -2.59 -3.09 -0.39
N LEU A 40 -2.95 -2.29 -1.40
CA LEU A 40 -3.00 -0.83 -1.25
C LEU A 40 -3.95 -0.40 -0.13
N SER A 41 -5.10 -1.05 0.00
CA SER A 41 -6.09 -0.70 1.02
C SER A 41 -5.55 -0.90 2.43
N GLU A 42 -4.87 -2.01 2.67
CA GLU A 42 -4.24 -2.29 3.96
C GLU A 42 -3.09 -1.34 4.27
N LEU A 43 -2.23 -1.07 3.29
CA LEU A 43 -1.11 -0.13 3.48
C LEU A 43 -1.60 1.29 3.77
N VAL A 44 -2.58 1.80 3.03
CA VAL A 44 -3.14 3.14 3.26
C VAL A 44 -3.94 3.19 4.57
N ALA A 45 -4.69 2.13 4.91
CA ALA A 45 -5.41 2.07 6.18
C ALA A 45 -4.43 2.11 7.37
N ASN A 46 -3.34 1.36 7.32
CA ASN A 46 -2.27 1.40 8.32
C ASN A 46 -1.66 2.80 8.44
N ALA A 47 -1.36 3.45 7.31
CA ALA A 47 -0.85 4.83 7.30
C ALA A 47 -1.85 5.82 7.91
N VAL A 48 -3.14 5.72 7.59
CA VAL A 48 -4.18 6.59 8.16
C VAL A 48 -4.29 6.41 9.68
N VAL A 49 -4.30 5.16 10.15
CA VAL A 49 -4.47 4.83 11.58
C VAL A 49 -3.23 5.20 12.40
N HIS A 50 -2.03 4.83 11.94
CA HIS A 50 -0.80 4.88 12.74
C HIS A 50 0.07 6.11 12.52
N ALA A 51 -0.27 7.00 11.59
CA ALA A 51 0.50 8.23 11.41
C ALA A 51 0.29 9.21 12.59
N ARG A 52 0.79 8.96 13.80
CA ARG A 52 0.65 9.85 14.97
C ARG A 52 1.50 11.13 14.85
N VAL A 53 1.21 11.95 13.84
CA VAL A 53 1.82 13.25 13.59
C VAL A 53 0.76 14.35 13.53
N SER A 54 1.19 15.58 13.76
CA SER A 54 0.35 16.79 13.76
C SER A 54 -0.58 16.86 12.54
N PRO A 55 -1.82 17.37 12.69
CA PRO A 55 -2.74 17.59 11.60
C PRO A 55 -2.08 18.34 10.43
N GLY A 56 -2.31 17.89 9.20
CA GLY A 56 -1.78 18.55 7.98
C GLY A 56 -0.67 17.79 7.24
N ARG A 57 -0.18 16.65 7.76
CA ARG A 57 0.74 15.78 7.00
C ARG A 57 -0.02 14.83 6.07
N GLU A 58 0.42 14.78 4.81
CA GLU A 58 -0.21 14.02 3.73
C GLU A 58 0.32 12.58 3.65
N ILE A 59 -0.53 11.67 3.17
CA ILE A 59 -0.12 10.32 2.75
C ILE A 59 0.20 10.40 1.26
N ARG A 60 1.36 9.88 0.85
CA ARG A 60 1.74 9.81 -0.56
C ARG A 60 1.73 8.37 -1.02
N THR A 61 1.07 8.10 -2.15
CA THR A 61 1.11 6.79 -2.80
C THR A 61 1.90 6.87 -4.09
N ARG A 62 2.74 5.89 -4.36
CA ARG A 62 3.49 5.79 -5.62
C ARG A 62 3.35 4.37 -6.18
N PHE A 63 3.07 4.30 -7.47
CA PHE A 63 2.89 3.04 -8.20
C PHE A 63 3.93 2.98 -9.32
N LEU A 64 4.68 1.89 -9.37
CA LEU A 64 5.70 1.64 -10.40
C LEU A 64 5.43 0.30 -11.09
N VAL A 65 5.47 0.29 -12.41
CA VAL A 65 5.54 -0.95 -13.18
C VAL A 65 6.90 -1.59 -12.91
N VAL A 66 6.90 -2.89 -12.64
CA VAL A 66 8.08 -3.75 -12.53
C VAL A 66 7.94 -4.90 -13.53
N GLU A 67 8.99 -5.70 -13.71
CA GLU A 67 9.11 -6.71 -14.77
C GLU A 67 7.89 -7.64 -14.91
N ASP A 68 7.27 -8.07 -13.79
CA ASP A 68 6.10 -8.97 -13.77
C ASP A 68 4.93 -8.41 -12.93
N GLY A 69 4.81 -7.09 -12.81
CA GLY A 69 3.67 -6.51 -12.08
C GLY A 69 3.85 -5.09 -11.59
N VAL A 70 3.43 -4.82 -10.35
CA VAL A 70 3.38 -3.48 -9.78
C VAL A 70 4.04 -3.41 -8.41
N ARG A 71 4.88 -2.41 -8.19
CA ARG A 71 5.32 -1.97 -6.87
C ARG A 71 4.40 -0.85 -6.38
N ILE A 72 3.84 -1.05 -5.20
CA ILE A 72 2.96 -0.13 -4.49
C ILE A 72 3.74 0.41 -3.30
N GLU A 73 3.88 1.73 -3.21
CA GLU A 73 4.53 2.42 -2.10
C GLU A 73 3.52 3.35 -1.41
N VAL A 74 3.50 3.30 -0.09
CA VAL A 74 2.74 4.21 0.77
C VAL A 74 3.70 4.90 1.73
N HIS A 75 3.79 6.21 1.58
CA HIS A 75 4.66 7.07 2.36
C HIS A 75 3.80 7.83 3.36
N ASP A 76 4.16 7.75 4.63
CA ASP A 76 3.56 8.52 5.70
C ASP A 76 4.65 9.17 6.56
N ALA A 77 4.27 10.19 7.33
CA ALA A 77 5.22 10.97 8.10
C ALA A 77 5.46 10.44 9.53
N SER A 78 5.01 9.22 9.84
CA SER A 78 5.25 8.54 11.11
C SER A 78 6.43 7.59 11.02
N ASP A 79 7.21 7.59 12.09
CA ASP A 79 8.33 6.70 12.40
C ASP A 79 7.86 5.34 12.93
N GLN A 80 6.57 5.19 13.28
CA GLN A 80 6.03 3.93 13.77
C GLN A 80 6.01 2.88 12.65
N LEU A 81 6.84 1.86 12.78
CA LEU A 81 6.86 0.73 11.85
C LEU A 81 5.51 -0.01 11.87
N PRO A 82 5.06 -0.56 10.73
CA PRO A 82 3.91 -1.46 10.71
C PRO A 82 4.26 -2.71 11.51
N VAL A 83 3.55 -2.95 12.61
CA VAL A 83 3.73 -4.17 13.40
C VAL A 83 2.69 -5.20 12.93
N PRO A 84 3.11 -6.38 12.43
CA PRO A 84 2.20 -7.49 12.19
C PRO A 84 1.47 -7.81 13.50
N ARG A 85 0.15 -7.76 13.48
CA ARG A 85 -0.67 -8.16 14.63
C ARG A 85 -1.21 -9.55 14.38
N VAL A 86 -1.19 -10.38 15.42
CA VAL A 86 -1.96 -11.63 15.42
C VAL A 86 -3.43 -11.21 15.28
N PRO A 87 -4.18 -11.76 14.32
CA PRO A 87 -5.57 -11.38 14.15
C PRO A 87 -6.41 -11.69 15.39
N ASP A 88 -7.23 -10.73 15.81
CA ASP A 88 -8.20 -10.86 16.89
C ASP A 88 -9.59 -10.34 16.48
N GLU A 89 -10.53 -10.30 17.43
CA GLU A 89 -11.90 -9.81 17.20
C GLU A 89 -11.96 -8.32 16.78
N SER A 90 -10.88 -7.56 17.01
CA SER A 90 -10.73 -6.15 16.61
C SER A 90 -10.04 -5.96 15.26
N GLY A 91 -9.62 -7.04 14.60
CA GLY A 91 -8.92 -7.05 13.30
C GLY A 91 -7.46 -7.50 13.42
N GLY A 92 -6.59 -7.05 12.50
CA GLY A 92 -5.16 -7.42 12.50
C GLY A 92 -4.69 -8.21 11.28
N TYR A 93 -5.62 -8.65 10.44
CA TYR A 93 -5.32 -9.35 9.18
C TYR A 93 -4.57 -8.52 8.15
N GLY A 94 -4.46 -7.19 8.31
CA GLY A 94 -4.01 -6.31 7.24
C GLY A 94 -2.61 -6.63 6.70
N LEU A 95 -1.60 -6.76 7.57
CA LEU A 95 -0.25 -7.13 7.14
C LEU A 95 -0.11 -8.61 6.78
N ALA A 96 -0.94 -9.48 7.37
CA ALA A 96 -1.01 -10.89 6.98
C ALA A 96 -1.52 -11.00 5.53
N LEU A 97 -2.56 -10.25 5.17
CA LEU A 97 -3.09 -10.15 3.81
C LEU A 97 -2.05 -9.55 2.85
N VAL A 98 -1.29 -8.54 3.27
CA VAL A 98 -0.17 -8.03 2.45
C VAL A 98 0.88 -9.12 2.23
N ALA A 99 1.28 -9.86 3.27
CA ALA A 99 2.22 -10.97 3.14
C ALA A 99 1.65 -12.13 2.29
N GLU A 100 0.32 -12.26 2.25
CA GLU A 100 -0.38 -13.26 1.44
C GLU A 100 -0.62 -12.82 -0.01
N LEU A 101 -0.57 -11.54 -0.35
CA LEU A 101 -0.87 -11.10 -1.71
C LEU A 101 0.33 -10.52 -2.43
N ALA A 102 1.34 -10.08 -1.69
CA ALA A 102 2.58 -9.58 -2.25
C ALA A 102 3.58 -10.73 -2.44
N GLU A 103 4.37 -10.64 -3.51
CA GLU A 103 5.58 -11.44 -3.67
C GLU A 103 6.63 -11.01 -2.63
N ARG A 104 6.77 -9.69 -2.46
CA ARG A 104 7.70 -9.07 -1.52
C ARG A 104 7.08 -7.81 -0.92
N TRP A 105 7.37 -7.54 0.34
CA TRP A 105 6.98 -6.29 0.98
C TRP A 105 8.01 -5.91 2.04
N GLY A 106 8.01 -4.64 2.43
CA GLY A 106 8.97 -4.15 3.41
C GLY A 106 8.72 -2.71 3.83
N VAL A 107 9.64 -2.20 4.63
CA VAL A 107 9.67 -0.81 5.08
C VAL A 107 11.03 -0.23 4.74
N GLU A 108 11.03 0.94 4.12
CA GLU A 108 12.23 1.73 3.81
C GLU A 108 12.13 3.08 4.52
N GLU A 109 13.28 3.63 4.88
CA GLU A 109 13.36 5.02 5.29
C GLU A 109 12.97 5.94 4.13
N ARG A 110 12.20 6.98 4.44
CA ARG A 110 11.88 7.99 3.45
C ARG A 110 13.01 9.03 3.41
N SER A 111 13.23 9.66 2.25
CA SER A 111 13.98 10.92 2.21
C SER A 111 13.23 12.00 3.01
N GLY A 112 13.76 12.31 4.20
CA GLY A 112 13.13 13.20 5.19
C GLY A 112 12.34 12.43 6.26
N VAL A 113 11.45 13.12 6.99
CA VAL A 113 10.71 12.51 8.10
C VAL A 113 9.66 11.51 7.61
N GLY A 114 9.67 10.31 8.20
CA GLY A 114 8.64 9.28 8.03
C GLY A 114 9.18 7.98 7.44
N LYS A 115 8.29 7.16 6.92
CA LYS A 115 8.61 5.84 6.35
C LYS A 115 7.91 5.64 5.01
N CYS A 116 8.44 4.70 4.23
CA CYS A 116 7.83 4.13 3.05
C CYS A 116 7.52 2.67 3.33
N VAL A 117 6.24 2.28 3.37
CA VAL A 117 5.84 0.88 3.36
C VAL A 117 5.54 0.50 1.93
N TRP A 118 6.13 -0.60 1.46
CA TRP A 118 6.02 -1.00 0.07
C TRP A 118 5.66 -2.47 -0.06
N ALA A 119 5.03 -2.81 -1.18
CA ALA A 119 4.74 -4.19 -1.58
C ALA A 119 4.82 -4.31 -3.10
N THR A 120 5.31 -5.45 -3.58
CA THR A 120 5.36 -5.83 -4.98
C THR A 120 4.36 -6.96 -5.21
N VAL A 121 3.43 -6.74 -6.15
CA VAL A 121 2.40 -7.72 -6.54
C VAL A 121 2.69 -8.10 -7.99
N THR A 122 2.82 -9.39 -8.25
CA THR A 122 3.23 -9.96 -9.54
C THR A 122 2.36 -11.13 -9.95
N CYS A 123 2.37 -11.44 -11.24
CA CYS A 123 1.58 -12.54 -11.78
C CYS A 123 2.11 -13.91 -11.28
N SER A 124 3.43 -14.05 -11.19
CA SER A 124 4.08 -15.20 -10.55
C SER A 124 3.71 -15.37 -9.07
N GLY A 125 3.62 -14.29 -8.30
CA GLY A 125 3.22 -14.33 -6.89
C GLY A 125 1.78 -14.77 -6.63
N LEU A 126 0.89 -14.62 -7.63
CA LEU A 126 -0.48 -15.13 -7.59
C LEU A 126 -0.57 -16.62 -7.96
N ASN A 127 0.28 -17.08 -8.88
CA ASN A 127 0.25 -18.45 -9.41
C ASN A 127 1.03 -19.45 -8.54
N ALA A 128 1.89 -18.98 -7.62
CA ALA A 128 2.70 -19.82 -6.74
C ALA A 128 1.97 -20.26 -5.45
N ARG A 129 0.65 -20.06 -5.37
CA ARG A 129 -0.22 -20.33 -4.21
C ARG A 129 -1.34 -21.28 -4.60
#